data_AF-A0A967LX11-F1
#
_entry.id   AF-A0A967LX11-F1
#
_cell.length_a   1.000
_cell.length_b   1.000
_cell.length_c   1.000
_cell.angle_alpha   90.00
_cell.angle_beta   90.00
_cell.angle_gamma   90.00
#
_symmetry.space_group_name_H-M   'P 1'
#
loop_
_entity.id
_entity.type
_entity.pdbx_description
1 polymer ?
#
loop_
_entity_poly.entity_id
_entity_poly.type
_entity_poly.pdbx_seq_one_letter_code
_entity_poly.pdbx_strand_id
1 'polypeptide(L)'
;MLHPLAQGNRSIDWRGLSFHGAMACQGFFCRSYRELSSAEKWVILGTIHDWYLYGMVISDADYARAFFRLAEERLGRQIDPAILLVPPASRLVHEFFHWKIDWPYRYCYPNPAPCSSSPFSRVDQAFDGQESLAAIDMMFACLGSKFSSRAEHRSAQQRVDRLFSRLNKLV
;
A
#
# COMPACT_ATOMS: atom_id res chain seq x y z
N MET A 1 26.02 -1.58 4.54
CA MET A 1 25.63 -2.70 3.65
C MET A 1 26.75 -2.98 2.66
N LEU A 2 27.15 -4.25 2.51
CA LEU A 2 28.09 -4.72 1.48
C LEU A 2 27.35 -4.88 0.15
N HIS A 3 27.20 -3.78 -0.59
CA HIS A 3 26.62 -3.84 -1.94
C HIS A 3 27.68 -4.39 -2.93
N PRO A 4 27.33 -5.21 -3.95
CA PRO A 4 28.31 -5.73 -4.92
C PRO A 4 28.96 -4.65 -5.82
N LEU A 5 28.43 -3.43 -5.82
CA LEU A 5 29.02 -2.21 -6.39
C LEU A 5 29.57 -1.24 -5.32
N ALA A 6 29.83 -1.69 -4.09
CA ALA A 6 30.33 -0.82 -3.03
C ALA A 6 31.74 -0.28 -3.36
N GLN A 7 32.06 0.93 -2.90
CA GLN A 7 33.36 1.57 -3.13
C GLN A 7 34.55 0.72 -2.62
N GLY A 8 34.33 -0.08 -1.57
CA GLY A 8 35.32 -1.03 -1.03
C GLY A 8 35.73 -2.16 -1.98
N ASN A 9 35.03 -2.33 -3.11
CA ASN A 9 35.27 -3.40 -4.07
C ASN A 9 36.38 -3.08 -5.09
N ARG A 10 37.22 -2.06 -4.83
CA ARG A 10 38.32 -1.64 -5.73
C ARG A 10 37.85 -1.38 -7.16
N SER A 11 36.68 -0.75 -7.29
CA SER A 11 36.02 -0.45 -8.58
C SER A 11 35.61 -1.69 -9.39
N ILE A 12 35.62 -2.88 -8.80
CA ILE A 12 35.11 -4.10 -9.44
C ILE A 12 33.60 -4.20 -9.19
N ASP A 13 32.84 -4.29 -10.28
CA ASP A 13 31.40 -4.59 -10.23
C ASP A 13 31.17 -6.10 -10.13
N TRP A 14 30.93 -6.57 -8.91
CA TRP A 14 30.69 -7.98 -8.65
C TRP A 14 29.28 -8.45 -9.03
N ARG A 15 28.38 -7.55 -9.45
CA ARG A 15 27.01 -7.94 -9.87
C ARG A 15 27.03 -8.80 -11.13
N GLY A 16 28.07 -8.68 -11.95
CA GLY A 16 28.31 -9.53 -13.12
C GLY A 16 28.52 -11.01 -12.78
N LEU A 17 28.84 -11.36 -11.52
CA LEU A 17 28.95 -12.75 -11.07
C LEU A 17 27.63 -13.36 -10.60
N SER A 18 26.57 -12.56 -10.42
CA SER A 18 25.27 -13.11 -10.05
C SER A 18 24.65 -13.84 -11.25
N PHE A 19 23.90 -14.91 -11.00
CA PHE A 19 23.16 -15.64 -12.03
C PHE A 19 22.20 -14.73 -12.83
N HIS A 20 21.73 -13.63 -12.22
CA HIS A 20 20.83 -12.67 -12.85
C HIS A 20 21.57 -11.53 -13.60
N GLY A 21 22.89 -11.42 -13.44
CA GLY A 21 23.73 -10.39 -14.04
C GLY A 21 23.53 -8.98 -13.47
N ALA A 22 24.41 -8.05 -13.85
CA ALA A 22 24.36 -6.66 -13.37
C ALA A 22 23.09 -5.91 -13.79
N MET A 23 22.53 -6.25 -14.96
CA MET A 23 21.33 -5.62 -15.50
C MET A 23 20.09 -5.92 -14.67
N ALA A 24 19.97 -7.09 -14.03
CA ALA A 24 18.84 -7.37 -13.17
C ALA A 24 18.82 -6.43 -11.96
N CYS A 25 19.97 -6.19 -11.32
CA CYS A 25 20.07 -5.26 -10.21
C CYS A 25 19.86 -3.79 -10.63
N GLN A 26 20.21 -3.42 -11.87
CA GLN A 26 20.07 -2.05 -12.37
C GLN A 26 18.68 -1.73 -12.93
N GLY A 27 18.02 -2.72 -13.54
CA GLY A 27 16.77 -2.52 -14.27
C GLY A 27 15.51 -2.88 -13.48
N PHE A 28 15.65 -3.62 -12.37
CA PHE A 28 14.49 -4.07 -11.61
C PHE A 28 14.02 -3.00 -10.62
N PHE A 29 13.03 -2.22 -11.05
CA PHE A 29 12.31 -1.30 -10.19
C PHE A 29 10.91 -1.83 -9.90
N CYS A 30 10.48 -1.76 -8.64
CA CYS A 30 9.11 -2.09 -8.29
C CYS A 30 8.13 -1.11 -8.93
N ARG A 31 6.88 -1.54 -9.11
CA ARG A 31 5.81 -0.70 -9.66
C ARG A 31 5.67 0.62 -8.89
N SER A 32 5.71 0.57 -7.56
CA SER A 32 5.65 1.75 -6.69
C SER A 32 6.79 2.74 -6.91
N TYR A 33 7.98 2.27 -7.30
CA TYR A 33 9.08 3.17 -7.67
C TYR A 33 8.72 4.02 -8.90
N ARG A 34 8.02 3.44 -9.87
CA ARG A 34 7.66 4.13 -11.12
C ARG A 34 6.39 4.96 -10.99
N GLU A 35 5.43 4.50 -10.19
CA GLU A 35 4.09 5.08 -10.20
C GLU A 35 3.73 5.93 -8.98
N LEU A 36 4.36 5.75 -7.82
CA LEU A 36 4.14 6.64 -6.69
C LEU A 36 4.97 7.92 -6.86
N SER A 37 4.35 9.06 -6.55
CA SER A 37 5.05 10.34 -6.44
C SER A 37 6.09 10.30 -5.32
N SER A 38 7.06 11.21 -5.39
CA SER A 38 8.07 11.37 -4.34
C SER A 38 7.42 11.66 -2.98
N ALA A 39 6.35 12.46 -2.96
CA ALA A 39 5.60 12.79 -1.75
C ALA A 39 4.97 11.56 -1.09
N GLU A 40 4.27 10.72 -1.87
CA GLU A 40 3.65 9.48 -1.36
C GLU A 40 4.71 8.53 -0.80
N LYS A 41 5.84 8.38 -1.50
CA LYS A 41 6.98 7.57 -1.03
C LYS A 41 7.54 8.08 0.29
N TRP A 42 7.68 9.39 0.45
CA TRP A 42 8.15 9.98 1.71
C TRP A 42 7.18 9.75 2.86
N VAL A 43 5.87 9.83 2.62
CA VAL A 43 4.86 9.49 3.65
C VAL A 43 4.98 8.03 4.05
N ILE A 44 5.11 7.11 3.11
CA ILE A 44 5.27 5.67 3.41
C ILE A 44 6.56 5.42 4.22
N LEU A 45 7.69 5.98 3.78
CA LEU A 45 8.97 5.84 4.47
C LEU A 45 8.96 6.46 5.88
N GLY A 46 8.27 7.59 6.05
CA GLY A 46 8.20 8.29 7.33
C GLY A 46 7.17 7.73 8.30
N THR A 47 6.24 6.89 7.85
CA THR A 47 5.18 6.34 8.70
C THR A 47 5.34 4.85 9.01
N ILE A 48 6.06 4.09 8.19
CA ILE A 48 6.31 2.66 8.39
C ILE A 48 7.75 2.43 8.81
N HIS A 49 7.95 1.89 10.02
CA HIS A 49 9.27 1.57 10.56
C HIS A 49 9.57 0.06 10.60
N ASP A 50 8.59 -0.77 10.29
CA ASP A 50 8.74 -2.22 10.18
C ASP A 50 9.03 -2.64 8.74
N TRP A 51 10.10 -3.42 8.54
CA TRP A 51 10.56 -3.82 7.21
C TRP A 51 9.55 -4.73 6.50
N TYR A 52 8.81 -5.54 7.25
CA TYR A 52 7.85 -6.50 6.70
C TYR A 52 6.61 -5.76 6.17
N LEU A 53 6.02 -4.87 6.98
CA LEU A 53 4.93 -3.99 6.57
C LEU A 53 5.35 -3.08 5.41
N TYR A 54 6.55 -2.51 5.47
CA TYR A 54 7.08 -1.68 4.39
C TYR A 54 7.15 -2.48 3.09
N GLY A 55 7.69 -3.71 3.12
CA GLY A 55 7.77 -4.58 1.96
C GLY A 55 6.39 -4.88 1.35
N MET A 56 5.39 -5.17 2.19
CA MET A 56 4.02 -5.42 1.73
C MET A 56 3.39 -4.18 1.08
N VAL A 57 3.55 -3.00 1.69
CA VAL A 57 2.96 -1.76 1.18
C VAL A 57 3.67 -1.27 -0.08
N ILE A 58 5.01 -1.21 -0.07
CA ILE A 58 5.77 -0.70 -1.22
C ILE A 58 5.71 -1.63 -2.43
N SER A 59 5.36 -2.91 -2.24
CA SER A 59 5.13 -3.82 -3.37
C SER A 59 3.75 -3.63 -4.02
N ASP A 60 2.80 -3.01 -3.32
CA ASP A 60 1.42 -2.79 -3.79
C ASP A 60 1.12 -1.28 -3.99
N ALA A 61 1.46 -0.79 -5.17
CA ALA A 61 1.29 0.62 -5.53
C ALA A 61 -0.17 1.08 -5.50
N ASP A 62 -1.12 0.20 -5.85
CA ASP A 62 -2.54 0.55 -5.89
C ASP A 62 -3.10 0.73 -4.48
N TYR A 63 -2.70 -0.15 -3.55
CA TYR A 63 -3.07 0.00 -2.15
C TYR A 63 -2.49 1.27 -1.52
N ALA A 64 -1.21 1.54 -1.79
CA ALA A 64 -0.57 2.75 -1.33
C ALA A 64 -1.29 4.00 -1.85
N ARG A 65 -1.62 4.04 -3.14
CA ARG A 65 -2.34 5.14 -3.78
C ARG A 65 -3.78 5.28 -3.31
N ALA A 66 -4.45 4.16 -2.99
CA ALA A 66 -5.82 4.17 -2.49
C ALA A 66 -5.93 4.97 -1.20
N PHE A 67 -4.93 4.92 -0.32
CA PHE A 67 -4.89 5.78 0.88
C PHE A 67 -5.02 7.27 0.54
N PHE A 68 -4.15 7.78 -0.33
CA PHE A 68 -4.11 9.20 -0.68
C PHE A 68 -5.40 9.62 -1.38
N ARG A 69 -5.88 8.81 -2.33
CA ARG A 69 -7.16 9.08 -3.00
C ARG A 69 -8.32 9.16 -2.01
N LEU A 70 -8.43 8.21 -1.08
CA LEU A 70 -9.48 8.23 -0.06
C LEU A 70 -9.39 9.45 0.86
N ALA A 71 -8.18 9.87 1.22
CA ALA A 71 -7.98 11.08 2.02
C ALA A 71 -8.45 12.33 1.25
N GLU A 72 -7.98 12.48 0.01
CA GLU A 72 -8.25 13.66 -0.83
C GLU A 72 -9.71 13.75 -1.26
N GLU A 73 -10.34 12.64 -1.65
CA GLU A 73 -11.77 12.57 -2.00
C GLU A 73 -12.65 12.99 -0.81
N ARG A 74 -12.27 12.61 0.42
CA ARG A 74 -13.02 12.96 1.63
C ARG A 74 -12.76 14.37 2.13
N LEU A 75 -11.59 14.94 1.82
CA LEU A 75 -11.25 16.32 2.14
C LEU A 75 -11.76 17.30 1.08
N GLY A 76 -12.03 16.83 -0.14
CA GLY A 76 -12.37 17.66 -1.29
C GLY A 76 -11.19 18.50 -1.80
N ARG A 77 -9.96 18.16 -1.40
CA ARG A 77 -8.71 18.86 -1.77
C ARG A 77 -7.51 17.91 -1.66
N GLN A 78 -6.40 18.31 -2.28
CA GLN A 78 -5.12 17.61 -2.08
C GLN A 78 -4.64 17.72 -0.64
N ILE A 79 -4.07 16.62 -0.14
CA ILE A 79 -3.52 16.54 1.20
C ILE A 79 -2.06 16.96 1.20
N ASP A 80 -1.65 17.80 2.16
CA ASP A 80 -0.24 18.11 2.36
C ASP A 80 0.48 16.90 2.98
N PRO A 81 1.45 16.29 2.28
CA PRO A 81 2.21 15.15 2.80
C PRO A 81 2.93 15.45 4.11
N ALA A 82 3.31 16.71 4.37
CA ALA A 82 4.01 17.09 5.59
C ALA A 82 3.14 16.87 6.84
N ILE A 83 1.83 17.11 6.75
CA ILE A 83 0.88 16.91 7.85
C ILE A 83 0.78 15.42 8.20
N LEU A 84 0.82 14.55 7.18
CA LEU A 84 0.75 13.09 7.34
C LEU A 84 1.96 12.48 8.05
N LEU A 85 3.09 13.19 8.10
CA LEU A 85 4.31 12.74 8.75
C LEU A 85 4.34 13.03 10.27
N VAL A 86 3.44 13.89 10.75
CA VAL A 86 3.44 14.35 12.15
C VAL A 86 2.37 13.59 12.95
N PRO A 87 2.67 13.15 14.19
CA PRO A 87 1.63 12.62 15.08
C PRO A 87 0.57 13.69 15.41
N PRO A 88 -0.73 13.32 15.49
CA PRO A 88 -1.26 11.96 15.47
C PRO A 88 -1.60 11.43 14.07
N ALA A 89 -1.50 12.23 13.01
CA ALA A 89 -1.86 11.83 11.64
C ALA A 89 -1.00 10.65 11.15
N SER A 90 0.31 10.67 11.40
CA SER A 90 1.21 9.57 11.03
C SER A 90 0.82 8.21 11.61
N ARG A 91 0.21 8.20 12.80
CA ARG A 91 -0.30 6.97 13.41
C ARG A 91 -1.53 6.42 12.68
N LEU A 92 -2.37 7.29 12.13
CA LEU A 92 -3.53 6.87 11.32
C LEU A 92 -3.10 6.35 9.95
N VAL A 93 -2.08 6.95 9.36
CA VAL A 93 -1.46 6.45 8.12
C VAL A 93 -0.89 5.05 8.35
N HIS A 94 -0.13 4.88 9.44
CA HIS A 94 0.37 3.56 9.83
C HIS A 94 -0.76 2.57 10.12
N GLU A 95 -1.81 2.97 10.85
CA GLU A 95 -3.00 2.14 11.13
C GLU A 95 -3.67 1.66 9.84
N PHE A 96 -3.80 2.54 8.83
CA PHE A 96 -4.33 2.16 7.53
C PHE A 96 -3.45 1.10 6.88
N PHE A 97 -2.14 1.38 6.73
CA PHE A 97 -1.22 0.46 6.07
C PHE A 97 -1.12 -0.89 6.77
N HIS A 98 -1.23 -0.91 8.10
CA HIS A 98 -1.21 -2.12 8.91
C HIS A 98 -2.34 -3.11 8.58
N TRP A 99 -3.42 -2.68 7.91
CA TRP A 99 -4.43 -3.61 7.39
C TRP A 99 -3.84 -4.63 6.39
N LYS A 100 -2.66 -4.39 5.82
CA LYS A 100 -1.93 -5.43 5.08
C LYS A 100 -1.61 -6.67 5.92
N ILE A 101 -1.56 -6.55 7.25
CA ILE A 101 -1.31 -7.65 8.19
C ILE A 101 -2.63 -8.17 8.76
N ASP A 102 -3.46 -7.30 9.33
CA ASP A 102 -4.54 -7.70 10.24
C ASP A 102 -5.96 -7.47 9.71
N TRP A 103 -6.12 -7.25 8.39
CA TRP A 103 -7.43 -7.02 7.80
C TRP A 103 -8.38 -8.22 8.02
N PRO A 104 -9.50 -8.05 8.73
CA PRO A 104 -10.33 -9.17 9.20
C PRO A 104 -11.15 -9.84 8.10
N TYR A 105 -11.36 -9.15 6.97
CA TYR A 105 -12.15 -9.67 5.83
C TYR A 105 -11.28 -10.31 4.75
N ARG A 106 -10.00 -10.55 5.04
CA ARG A 106 -9.06 -11.16 4.10
C ARG A 106 -9.46 -12.60 3.82
N TYR A 107 -9.66 -12.93 2.56
CA TYR A 107 -9.85 -14.30 2.12
C TYR A 107 -8.50 -14.94 1.82
N CYS A 108 -8.04 -15.79 2.72
CA CYS A 108 -6.84 -16.59 2.51
C CYS A 108 -7.23 -17.88 1.79
N TYR A 109 -6.97 -17.98 0.48
CA TYR A 109 -6.94 -19.28 -0.19
C TYR A 109 -5.68 -20.04 0.30
N PRO A 110 -5.66 -21.39 0.39
CA PRO A 110 -4.53 -22.15 0.94
C PRO A 110 -3.21 -22.08 0.14
N ASN A 111 -3.03 -21.11 -0.77
CA ASN A 111 -1.77 -20.89 -1.47
C ASN A 111 -0.95 -19.80 -0.75
N PRO A 112 0.28 -20.06 -0.27
CA PRO A 112 1.10 -19.12 0.50
C PRO A 112 1.65 -17.92 -0.29
N ALA A 113 1.22 -17.70 -1.53
CA ALA A 113 1.62 -16.52 -2.28
C ALA A 113 0.99 -15.27 -1.62
N PRO A 114 1.79 -14.23 -1.32
CA PRO A 114 1.25 -12.95 -0.89
C PRO A 114 0.21 -12.51 -1.92
N CYS A 115 -1.00 -12.14 -1.46
CA CYS A 115 -2.06 -11.72 -2.37
C CYS A 115 -1.67 -10.53 -3.28
N SER A 116 -0.53 -9.87 -3.04
CA SER A 116 0.03 -8.81 -3.88
C SER A 116 0.59 -9.26 -5.23
N SER A 117 0.79 -10.56 -5.48
CA SER A 117 1.43 -11.05 -6.72
C SER A 117 0.48 -11.54 -7.80
N SER A 118 -0.83 -11.61 -7.53
CA SER A 118 -1.79 -11.93 -8.59
C SER A 118 -2.26 -10.63 -9.24
N PRO A 119 -2.24 -10.48 -10.58
CA PRO A 119 -3.02 -9.44 -11.21
C PRO A 119 -4.47 -9.72 -10.82
N PHE A 120 -5.00 -8.95 -9.88
CA PHE A 120 -6.40 -9.06 -9.51
C PHE A 120 -7.21 -8.71 -10.77
N SER A 121 -7.74 -9.73 -11.45
CA SER A 121 -8.94 -9.55 -12.24
C SER A 121 -9.92 -8.84 -11.33
N ARG A 122 -10.39 -7.65 -11.71
CA ARG A 122 -11.49 -6.94 -11.05
C ARG A 122 -12.56 -7.99 -10.76
N VAL A 123 -12.66 -8.43 -9.51
CA VAL A 123 -13.70 -9.37 -9.11
C VAL A 123 -14.97 -8.56 -9.14
N ASP A 124 -15.94 -9.01 -9.92
CA ASP A 124 -17.31 -8.55 -9.95
C ASP A 124 -17.91 -8.64 -8.54
N GLN A 125 -17.66 -7.64 -7.70
CA GLN A 125 -18.41 -7.39 -6.48
C GLN A 125 -19.24 -6.13 -6.67
N ALA A 126 -20.05 -6.13 -7.73
CA ALA A 126 -21.19 -5.25 -7.82
C ALA A 126 -22.27 -5.76 -6.85
N PHE A 127 -22.11 -5.49 -5.55
CA PHE A 127 -23.25 -5.41 -4.66
C PHE A 127 -23.99 -4.10 -4.97
N ASP A 128 -24.86 -4.18 -5.98
CA ASP A 128 -26.12 -3.42 -6.09
C ASP A 128 -26.11 -1.97 -5.54
N GLY A 129 -25.92 -0.99 -6.43
CA GLY A 129 -26.49 0.36 -6.31
C GLY A 129 -25.91 1.35 -5.29
N GLN A 130 -24.84 1.02 -4.55
CA GLN A 130 -24.15 2.02 -3.73
C GLN A 130 -22.97 2.64 -4.51
N GLU A 131 -22.94 3.97 -4.61
CA GLU A 131 -21.75 4.72 -5.02
C GLU A 131 -20.65 4.53 -3.98
N SER A 132 -19.91 3.42 -4.09
CA SER A 132 -18.64 3.25 -3.41
C SER A 132 -17.61 4.13 -4.11
N LEU A 133 -16.79 4.85 -3.34
CA LEU A 133 -15.65 5.55 -3.93
C LEU A 133 -14.77 4.51 -4.63
N ALA A 134 -14.37 4.75 -5.88
CA ALA A 134 -13.55 3.82 -6.65
C ALA A 134 -12.24 3.44 -5.91
N ALA A 135 -11.76 4.30 -5.02
CA ALA A 135 -10.61 4.04 -4.15
C ALA A 135 -10.90 3.05 -3.01
N ILE A 136 -12.13 2.97 -2.45
CA ILE A 136 -12.51 1.96 -1.44
C ILE A 136 -12.51 0.57 -2.07
N ASP A 137 -13.11 0.44 -3.26
CA ASP A 137 -13.20 -0.84 -3.94
C ASP A 137 -11.81 -1.35 -4.34
N MET A 138 -10.96 -0.45 -4.84
CA MET A 138 -9.54 -0.72 -5.10
C MET A 138 -8.84 -1.19 -3.82
N MET A 139 -9.04 -0.49 -2.69
CA MET A 139 -8.46 -0.87 -1.41
C MET A 139 -8.91 -2.27 -0.97
N PHE A 140 -10.21 -2.58 -1.04
CA PHE A 140 -10.73 -3.90 -0.68
C PHE A 140 -10.16 -5.01 -1.57
N ALA A 141 -10.02 -4.77 -2.87
CA ALA A 141 -9.37 -5.70 -3.80
C ALA A 141 -7.90 -5.94 -3.39
N CYS A 142 -7.11 -4.90 -3.16
CA CYS A 142 -5.72 -5.01 -2.71
C CYS A 142 -5.55 -5.72 -1.35
N LEU A 143 -6.57 -5.67 -0.50
CA LEU A 143 -6.59 -6.39 0.78
C LEU A 143 -7.03 -7.85 0.64
N GLY A 144 -7.45 -8.27 -0.56
CA GLY A 144 -8.01 -9.60 -0.80
C GLY A 144 -9.33 -9.80 -0.04
N SER A 145 -10.15 -8.75 0.05
CA SER A 145 -11.37 -8.76 0.86
C SER A 145 -12.43 -9.66 0.23
N LYS A 146 -13.08 -10.49 1.04
CA LYS A 146 -14.29 -11.21 0.65
C LYS A 146 -15.32 -11.07 1.76
N PHE A 147 -16.54 -10.73 1.35
CA PHE A 147 -17.64 -10.53 2.28
C PHE A 147 -18.69 -11.62 2.06
N SER A 148 -19.08 -12.28 3.15
CA SER A 148 -20.11 -13.31 3.17
C SER A 148 -21.52 -12.72 3.30
N SER A 149 -21.61 -11.44 3.71
CA SER A 149 -22.89 -10.74 3.87
C SER A 149 -22.77 -9.24 3.62
N ARG A 150 -23.91 -8.59 3.33
CA ARG A 150 -24.01 -7.12 3.25
C ARG A 150 -23.61 -6.44 4.58
N ALA A 151 -23.83 -7.11 5.71
CA ALA A 151 -23.46 -6.59 7.03
C ALA A 151 -21.94 -6.54 7.22
N GLU A 152 -21.19 -7.53 6.73
CA GLU A 152 -19.73 -7.53 6.76
C GLU A 152 -19.15 -6.42 5.87
N HIS A 153 -19.66 -6.28 4.65
CA HIS A 153 -19.26 -5.19 3.75
C HIS A 153 -19.47 -3.82 4.39
N ARG A 154 -20.65 -3.59 4.98
CA ARG A 154 -20.96 -2.35 5.71
C ARG A 154 -20.01 -2.13 6.89
N SER A 155 -19.69 -3.19 7.63
CA SER A 155 -18.77 -3.11 8.77
C SER A 155 -17.35 -2.76 8.32
N ALA A 156 -16.91 -3.28 7.18
CA ALA A 156 -15.65 -2.93 6.56
C ALA A 156 -15.62 -1.46 6.14
N GLN A 157 -16.67 -0.98 5.46
CA GLN A 157 -16.81 0.44 5.10
C GLN A 157 -16.77 1.35 6.33
N GLN A 158 -17.51 1.01 7.39
CA GLN A 158 -17.49 1.77 8.66
C GLN A 158 -16.11 1.84 9.30
N ARG A 159 -15.28 0.80 9.17
CA ARG A 159 -13.90 0.80 9.65
C ARG A 159 -13.06 1.81 8.88
N VAL A 160 -13.22 1.86 7.55
CA VAL A 160 -12.59 2.88 6.69
C VAL A 160 -13.09 4.28 7.07
N ASP A 161 -14.40 4.48 7.15
CA ASP A 161 -15.03 5.75 7.51
C ASP A 161 -14.53 6.30 8.84
N ARG A 162 -14.42 5.43 9.85
CA ARG A 162 -13.90 5.81 11.18
C ARG A 162 -12.46 6.30 11.12
N LEU A 163 -11.59 5.65 10.34
CA LEU A 163 -10.18 6.02 10.23
C LEU A 163 -10.04 7.42 9.58
N PHE A 164 -10.68 7.64 8.43
CA PHE A 164 -10.55 8.94 7.76
C PHE A 164 -11.38 10.04 8.44
N SER A 165 -12.45 9.73 9.16
CA SER A 165 -13.13 10.74 10.00
C SER A 165 -12.22 11.26 11.10
N ARG A 166 -11.30 10.43 11.63
CA ARG A 166 -10.27 10.86 12.57
C ARG A 166 -9.18 11.66 11.84
N LEU A 167 -8.78 11.23 10.65
CA LEU A 167 -7.76 11.93 9.85
C LEU A 167 -8.22 13.33 9.44
N ASN A 168 -9.46 13.48 8.95
CA ASN A 168 -10.02 14.76 8.53
C ASN A 168 -10.12 15.80 9.66
N LYS A 169 -10.08 15.39 10.93
CA LYS A 169 -10.05 16.32 12.07
C LYS A 169 -8.65 16.87 12.35
N LEU A 170 -7.63 16.30 11.72
CA LEU A 170 -6.21 16.63 11.95
C LEU A 170 -5.57 17.39 10.78
N VAL A 171 -6.21 17.39 9.62
CA VAL A 171 -5.67 17.89 8.34
C VAL A 171 -6.54 19.01 7.83
#